data_AF-A0A2E1JBC3-F1
#
_entry.id   AF-A0A2E1JBC3-F1
#
_cell.length_a   1.000
_cell.length_b   1.000
_cell.length_c   1.000
_cell.angle_alpha   90.00
_cell.angle_beta   90.00
_cell.angle_gamma   90.00
#
_symmetry.space_group_name_H-M   'P 1'
#
loop_
_entity.id
_entity.type
_entity.pdbx_description
1 polymer ?
#
loop_
_entity_poly.entity_id
_entity_poly.type
_entity_poly.pdbx_seq_one_letter_code
_entity_poly.pdbx_strand_id
1 'polypeptide(L)'
;MLTEVRVPKLPNAKWSFQKFNRRAQDWAIVGASIVCDDDHAGVGLVNMHSVPFRSEAVESALLSGASSEEAGDLAADGTEAPSDLNASKDYREHLARVLVRRGLQEAGI
;
A
#
# COMPACT_ATOMS: atom_id res chain seq x y z
N MET A 1 8.83 -19.97 18.25
CA MET A 1 7.94 -20.65 17.28
C MET A 1 6.67 -19.83 17.18
N LEU A 2 6.33 -19.31 16.00
CA LEU A 2 5.02 -18.67 15.77
C LEU A 2 3.98 -19.80 15.64
N THR A 3 2.93 -19.76 16.47
CA THR A 3 1.92 -20.83 16.51
C THR A 3 0.63 -20.48 15.80
N GLU A 4 0.28 -19.19 15.75
CA GLU A 4 -0.92 -18.70 15.08
C GLU A 4 -0.82 -17.20 14.76
N VAL A 5 -1.63 -16.75 13.80
CA VAL A 5 -1.91 -15.34 13.52
C VAL A 5 -3.42 -15.17 13.57
N ARG A 6 -3.90 -14.24 14.40
CA ARG A 6 -5.32 -13.93 14.54
C ARG A 6 -5.61 -12.62 13.82
N VAL A 7 -6.47 -12.68 12.81
CA VAL A 7 -6.88 -11.51 12.02
C VAL A 7 -8.35 -11.22 12.33
N PRO A 8 -8.71 -10.01 12.76
CA PRO A 8 -10.11 -9.66 13.02
C PRO A 8 -10.93 -9.71 11.73
N LYS A 9 -12.20 -10.10 11.82
CA LYS A 9 -13.11 -10.06 10.68
C LYS A 9 -13.57 -8.62 10.45
N LEU A 10 -13.47 -8.15 9.22
CA LEU A 10 -13.97 -6.86 8.77
C LEU A 10 -14.99 -7.07 7.65
N PRO A 11 -16.24 -7.45 7.97
CA PRO A 11 -17.21 -7.92 6.97
C PRO A 11 -17.65 -6.85 5.96
N ASN A 12 -17.54 -5.58 6.34
CA ASN A 12 -17.94 -4.45 5.50
C ASN A 12 -16.74 -3.73 4.88
N ALA A 13 -15.52 -4.19 5.14
CA ALA A 13 -14.34 -3.52 4.63
C ALA A 13 -14.18 -3.75 3.13
N LYS A 14 -13.85 -2.67 2.44
CA LYS A 14 -13.34 -2.65 1.08
C LYS A 14 -11.85 -2.95 1.12
N TRP A 15 -11.34 -3.65 0.12
CA TRP A 15 -9.93 -4.01 0.07
C TRP A 15 -9.42 -4.15 -1.35
N SER A 16 -8.10 -4.00 -1.50
CA SER A 16 -7.38 -4.28 -2.74
C SER A 16 -5.95 -4.72 -2.42
N PHE A 17 -5.39 -5.56 -3.28
CA PHE A 17 -3.96 -5.84 -3.26
C PHE A 17 -3.38 -5.67 -4.66
N GLN A 18 -2.54 -4.67 -4.81
CA GLN A 18 -1.85 -4.36 -6.05
C GLN A 18 -0.39 -4.80 -5.95
N LYS A 19 0.12 -5.48 -6.97
CA LYS A 19 1.52 -5.93 -7.03
C LYS A 19 2.11 -5.62 -8.39
N PHE A 20 3.27 -4.96 -8.39
CA PHE A 20 4.07 -4.76 -9.58
C PHE A 20 5.35 -5.59 -9.52
N ASN A 21 5.59 -6.40 -10.54
CA ASN A 21 6.71 -7.33 -10.66
C ASN A 21 7.06 -7.52 -12.13
N ARG A 22 8.34 -7.82 -12.42
CA ARG A 22 8.84 -7.91 -13.81
C ARG A 22 8.28 -9.10 -14.56
N ARG A 23 8.16 -10.24 -13.89
CA ARG A 23 7.62 -11.50 -14.44
C ARG A 23 6.70 -12.12 -13.42
N ALA A 24 5.71 -12.90 -13.87
CA ALA A 24 4.78 -13.59 -12.99
C ALA A 24 5.52 -14.37 -11.88
N GLN A 25 4.98 -14.31 -10.67
CA GLN A 25 5.54 -14.94 -9.45
C GLN A 25 6.88 -14.36 -8.93
N ASP A 26 7.51 -13.38 -9.59
CA ASP A 26 8.66 -12.67 -9.03
C ASP A 26 8.29 -11.92 -7.73
N TRP A 27 9.31 -11.55 -6.96
CA TRP A 27 9.14 -10.63 -5.83
C TRP A 27 8.58 -9.28 -6.30
N ALA A 28 7.83 -8.61 -5.42
CA ALA A 28 7.29 -7.30 -5.73
C ALA A 28 8.43 -6.27 -5.82
N ILE A 29 8.46 -5.51 -6.91
CA ILE A 29 9.19 -4.24 -6.94
C ILE A 29 8.49 -3.28 -5.97
N VAL A 30 7.17 -3.14 -6.11
CA VAL A 30 6.31 -2.50 -5.10
C VAL A 30 5.01 -3.29 -5.03
N GLY A 31 4.44 -3.41 -3.84
CA GLY A 31 3.07 -3.86 -3.63
C GLY A 31 2.35 -2.93 -2.68
N ALA A 32 1.04 -2.84 -2.82
CA ALA A 32 0.16 -2.07 -1.94
C ALA A 32 -0.99 -2.96 -1.48
N SER A 33 -1.13 -3.13 -0.16
CA SER A 33 -2.29 -3.76 0.47
C SER A 33 -3.15 -2.68 1.09
N ILE A 34 -4.43 -2.67 0.77
CA ILE A 34 -5.38 -1.67 1.24
C ILE A 34 -6.56 -2.41 1.87
N VAL A 35 -6.97 -1.96 3.04
CA VAL A 35 -8.22 -2.35 3.70
C VAL A 35 -8.82 -1.11 4.34
N CYS A 36 -10.09 -0.83 4.08
CA CYS A 36 -10.76 0.35 4.60
C CYS A 36 -12.23 0.05 4.88
N ASP A 37 -12.76 0.63 5.95
CA ASP A 37 -14.19 0.79 6.22
C ASP A 37 -14.47 2.24 6.66
N ASP A 38 -15.64 2.53 7.21
CA ASP A 38 -16.05 3.90 7.54
C ASP A 38 -15.14 4.57 8.59
N ASP A 39 -14.58 3.80 9.54
CA ASP A 39 -13.77 4.31 10.66
C ASP A 39 -12.35 3.72 10.69
N HIS A 40 -12.00 2.88 9.73
CA HIS A 40 -10.71 2.20 9.64
C HIS A 40 -10.07 2.36 8.26
N ALA A 41 -8.78 2.69 8.24
CA ALA A 41 -7.94 2.62 7.06
C ALA A 41 -6.63 1.91 7.40
N GLY A 42 -6.25 0.96 6.56
CA GLY A 42 -5.00 0.20 6.64
C GLY A 42 -4.33 0.16 5.27
N VAL A 43 -3.14 0.77 5.14
CA VAL A 43 -2.37 0.83 3.90
C VAL A 43 -0.95 0.36 4.15
N GLY A 44 -0.66 -0.86 3.68
CA GLY A 44 0.65 -1.49 3.76
C GLY A 44 1.39 -1.45 2.42
N LEU A 45 2.67 -1.11 2.44
CA LEU A 45 3.54 -1.08 1.28
C LEU A 45 4.64 -2.13 1.38
N VAL A 46 4.77 -2.91 0.31
CA VAL A 46 5.78 -3.94 0.15
C VAL A 46 7.01 -3.33 -0.51
N ASN A 47 8.19 -3.57 0.08
CA ASN A 47 9.49 -3.19 -0.47
C ASN A 47 9.71 -1.65 -0.58
N MET A 48 9.11 -0.90 0.36
CA MET A 48 9.27 0.55 0.51
C MET A 48 10.10 0.94 1.74
N HIS A 49 10.62 -0.05 2.46
CA HIS A 49 11.53 0.01 3.61
C HIS A 49 12.30 -1.31 3.71
N SER A 50 13.24 -1.40 4.65
CA SER A 50 13.91 -2.67 5.01
C SER A 50 12.98 -3.70 5.68
N VAL A 51 11.81 -3.24 6.16
CA VAL A 51 10.73 -4.02 6.76
C VAL A 51 9.39 -3.65 6.10
N PRO A 52 8.30 -4.43 6.30
CA PRO A 52 6.98 -4.01 5.85
C PRO A 52 6.63 -2.61 6.38
N PHE A 53 6.17 -1.73 5.50
CA PHE A 53 5.87 -0.34 5.83
C PHE A 53 4.37 -0.09 5.85
N ARG A 54 3.88 0.63 6.86
CA ARG A 54 2.49 1.09 6.94
C ARG A 54 2.45 2.59 6.70
N SER A 55 1.67 3.04 5.73
CA SER A 55 1.61 4.45 5.34
C SER A 55 0.53 5.19 6.15
N GLU A 56 0.91 5.73 7.30
CA GLU A 56 0.02 6.52 8.16
C GLU A 56 -0.50 7.79 7.47
N ALA A 57 0.28 8.35 6.54
CA ALA A 57 -0.11 9.53 5.76
C ALA A 57 -1.33 9.25 4.89
N VAL A 58 -1.32 8.12 4.15
CA VAL A 58 -2.46 7.70 3.33
C VAL A 58 -3.66 7.37 4.20
N GLU A 59 -3.46 6.61 5.29
CA GLU A 59 -4.54 6.24 6.20
C GLU A 59 -5.23 7.46 6.82
N SER A 60 -4.45 8.44 7.28
CA SER A 60 -4.98 9.68 7.87
C SER A 60 -5.75 10.52 6.85
N ALA A 61 -5.27 10.58 5.60
CA ALA A 61 -5.95 11.28 4.53
C ALA A 61 -7.30 10.65 4.20
N LEU A 62 -7.35 9.31 4.11
CA LEU A 62 -8.60 8.57 3.86
C LEU A 62 -9.63 8.79 4.96
N LEU A 63 -9.22 8.69 6.23
CA LEU A 63 -10.09 8.95 7.38
C LEU A 63 -10.54 10.42 7.47
N SER A 64 -9.81 11.33 6.82
CA SER A 64 -10.17 12.76 6.69
C SER A 64 -11.05 13.05 5.47
N GLY A 65 -11.45 12.02 4.71
CA GLY A 65 -12.32 12.15 3.54
C GLY A 65 -11.62 12.55 2.24
N ALA A 66 -10.29 12.37 2.14
CA ALA A 66 -9.56 12.59 0.90
C ALA A 66 -9.99 11.61 -0.20
N SER A 67 -9.96 12.06 -1.45
CA SER A 67 -10.16 11.21 -2.61
C SER A 67 -9.04 10.18 -2.79
N SER A 68 -9.27 9.14 -3.60
CA SER A 68 -8.24 8.15 -3.94
C SER A 68 -7.02 8.74 -4.66
N GLU A 69 -7.18 9.89 -5.33
CA GLU A 69 -6.07 10.62 -5.94
C GLU A 69 -5.22 11.34 -4.89
N GLU A 70 -5.85 12.16 -4.06
CA GLU A 70 -5.17 12.91 -2.98
C GLU A 70 -4.47 11.98 -1.99
N ALA A 71 -5.14 10.90 -1.56
CA ALA A 71 -4.54 9.92 -0.67
C ALA A 71 -3.40 9.16 -1.35
N GLY A 72 -3.54 8.81 -2.63
CA GLY A 72 -2.50 8.12 -3.39
C GLY A 72 -1.19 8.91 -3.52
N ASP A 73 -1.26 10.23 -3.63
CA ASP A 73 -0.08 11.10 -3.78
C ASP A 73 0.84 11.07 -2.53
N LEU A 74 0.27 10.79 -1.35
CA LEU A 74 0.97 10.68 -0.08
C LEU A 74 1.64 9.32 0.14
N ALA A 75 1.47 8.34 -0.77
CA ALA A 75 1.95 6.98 -0.56
C ALA A 75 3.48 6.85 -0.39
N ALA A 76 4.24 7.80 -0.93
CA ALA A 76 5.71 7.80 -0.79
C ALA A 76 6.19 8.47 0.51
N ASP A 77 5.31 9.13 1.25
CA ASP A 77 5.69 9.89 2.45
C ASP A 77 6.15 8.93 3.55
N GLY A 78 7.31 9.25 4.13
CA GLY A 78 7.94 8.42 5.17
C GLY A 78 8.61 7.14 4.65
N THR A 79 8.66 6.91 3.33
CA THR A 79 9.32 5.73 2.77
C THR A 79 10.85 5.85 2.74
N GLU A 80 11.54 4.71 2.85
CA GLU A 80 12.98 4.55 2.68
C GLU A 80 13.24 3.50 1.60
N ALA A 81 12.67 3.73 0.41
CA ALA A 81 12.69 2.73 -0.65
C ALA A 81 14.13 2.38 -1.08
N PRO A 82 14.48 1.07 -1.13
CA PRO A 82 15.82 0.65 -1.53
C PRO A 82 16.03 0.87 -3.03
N SER A 83 17.27 1.14 -3.42
CA SER A 83 17.69 1.16 -4.82
C SER A 83 18.49 -0.11 -5.12
N ASP A 84 18.11 -0.83 -6.17
CA ASP A 84 18.77 -2.08 -6.59
C ASP A 84 18.69 -2.30 -8.11
N LEU A 85 19.10 -3.48 -8.58
CA LEU A 85 19.06 -3.87 -10.00
C LEU A 85 17.64 -3.96 -10.59
N ASN A 86 16.60 -3.95 -9.75
CA ASN A 86 15.21 -4.05 -10.19
C ASN A 86 14.57 -2.68 -10.37
N ALA A 87 14.93 -1.70 -9.52
CA ALA A 87 14.37 -0.36 -9.57
C ALA A 87 15.19 0.64 -8.74
N SER A 88 15.23 1.89 -9.20
CA SER A 88 15.70 3.03 -8.40
C SER A 88 14.68 3.39 -7.30
N LYS A 89 15.14 4.14 -6.30
CA LYS A 89 14.30 4.73 -5.25
C LYS A 89 13.11 5.51 -5.85
N ASP A 90 13.39 6.48 -6.73
CA ASP A 90 12.37 7.34 -7.33
C ASP A 90 11.30 6.55 -8.11
N TYR A 91 11.72 5.48 -8.80
CA TYR A 91 10.78 4.64 -9.53
C TYR A 91 9.86 3.86 -8.59
N ARG A 92 10.37 3.38 -7.45
CA ARG A 92 9.55 2.71 -6.42
C ARG A 92 8.58 3.68 -5.76
N GLU A 93 9.04 4.88 -5.41
CA GLU A 93 8.16 5.92 -4.85
C GLU A 93 7.06 6.33 -5.83
N HIS A 94 7.39 6.46 -7.11
CA HIS A 94 6.39 6.68 -8.16
C HIS A 94 5.40 5.51 -8.24
N LEU A 95 5.89 4.27 -8.28
CA LEU A 95 5.04 3.08 -8.29
C LEU A 95 4.14 2.98 -7.05
N ALA A 96 4.62 3.34 -5.87
CA ALA A 96 3.82 3.34 -4.64
C ALA A 96 2.59 4.24 -4.78
N ARG A 97 2.77 5.48 -5.25
CA ARG A 97 1.65 6.41 -5.52
C ARG A 97 0.65 5.83 -6.52
N VAL A 98 1.15 5.30 -7.63
CA VAL A 98 0.31 4.71 -8.69
C VAL A 98 -0.48 3.50 -8.16
N LEU A 99 0.17 2.59 -7.45
CA LEU A 99 -0.45 1.36 -6.98
C LEU A 99 -1.44 1.61 -5.84
N VAL A 100 -1.15 2.55 -4.93
CA VAL A 100 -2.10 2.96 -3.89
C VAL A 100 -3.34 3.59 -4.51
N ARG A 101 -3.17 4.57 -5.41
CA ARG A 101 -4.30 5.17 -6.14
C ARG A 101 -5.15 4.13 -6.84
N ARG A 102 -4.53 3.23 -7.61
CA ARG A 102 -5.25 2.15 -8.32
C ARG A 102 -5.97 1.20 -7.38
N GLY A 103 -5.33 0.82 -6.28
CA GLY A 103 -5.92 -0.09 -5.32
C GLY A 103 -7.09 0.53 -4.56
N LEU A 104 -7.02 1.82 -4.23
CA LEU A 104 -8.15 2.56 -3.64
C LEU A 104 -9.33 2.61 -4.61
N GLN A 105 -9.07 2.93 -5.88
CA GLN A 105 -10.10 2.93 -6.93
C GLN A 105 -10.72 1.55 -7.14
N GLU A 106 -9.91 0.49 -7.19
CA GLU A 106 -10.39 -0.90 -7.32
C GLU A 106 -11.23 -1.33 -6.11
N ALA A 107 -10.86 -0.90 -4.89
CA ALA A 107 -11.62 -1.14 -3.68
C ALA A 107 -12.96 -0.36 -3.65
N GLY A 108 -13.15 0.60 -4.57
CA GLY A 108 -14.34 1.44 -4.65
C GLY A 108 -14.32 2.62 -3.67
N ILE A 109 -13.14 3.21 -3.48
CA ILE A 109 -12.89 4.46 -2.75
C ILE A 109 -12.62 5.61 -3.71
#